data_AF-A0A7Y5W4V2-F1
#
_entry.id   AF-A0A7Y5W4V2-F1
#
_cell.length_a   1.000
_cell.length_b   1.000
_cell.length_c   1.000
_cell.angle_alpha   90.00
_cell.angle_beta   90.00
_cell.angle_gamma   90.00
#
_symmetry.space_group_name_H-M   'P 1'
#
loop_
_entity.id
_entity.type
_entity.pdbx_description
1 polymer ?
#
loop_
_entity_poly.entity_id
_entity_poly.type
_entity_poly.pdbx_seq_one_letter_code
_entity_poly.pdbx_strand_id
1 'polypeptide(L)'
;MPKPIRQSDLEGYLDESLPPEEMARIELALRSDPDLIDHLAGINARRDAGVHSLGAIWRRHRLSCPSREQLGSHLLGALPTDFSDYIAFHLDTVGCRYCQANLADLKKQQAEAPDVAETRRRKYFQSSAGYLRRDA
;
A
#
# COMPACT_ATOMS: atom_id res chain seq x y z
N MET A 1 3.75 4.55 -31.26
CA MET A 1 3.06 5.72 -30.67
C MET A 1 2.55 5.31 -29.30
N PRO A 2 2.74 6.12 -28.25
CA PRO A 2 2.20 5.80 -26.93
C PRO A 2 0.67 5.71 -26.97
N LYS A 3 0.08 4.81 -26.19
CA LYS A 3 -1.37 4.64 -26.07
C LYS A 3 -1.99 5.97 -25.57
N PRO A 4 -3.08 6.46 -26.20
CA PRO A 4 -3.74 7.69 -25.76
C PRO A 4 -4.31 7.50 -24.34
N ILE A 5 -4.14 8.51 -23.49
CA ILE A 5 -4.67 8.52 -22.12
C ILE A 5 -6.17 8.83 -22.19
N ARG A 6 -6.99 7.92 -21.68
CA ARG A 6 -8.45 8.04 -21.63
C ARG A 6 -8.88 8.57 -20.27
N GLN A 7 -10.11 9.06 -20.17
CA GLN A 7 -10.68 9.49 -18.88
C GLN A 7 -10.63 8.37 -17.82
N SER A 8 -10.92 7.12 -18.21
CA SER A 8 -10.83 5.95 -17.31
C SER A 8 -9.42 5.74 -16.75
N ASP A 9 -8.39 6.09 -17.51
CA ASP A 9 -7.00 5.98 -17.07
C ASP A 9 -6.70 7.07 -16.02
N LEU A 10 -7.19 8.30 -16.20
CA LEU A 10 -7.06 9.37 -15.20
C LEU A 10 -7.83 9.08 -13.91
N GLU A 11 -9.03 8.50 -14.02
CA GLU A 11 -9.80 8.04 -12.85
C GLU A 11 -9.06 6.92 -12.11
N GLY A 12 -8.52 5.95 -12.85
CA GLY A 12 -7.70 4.87 -12.29
C GLY A 12 -6.43 5.37 -11.62
N TYR A 13 -5.79 6.41 -12.19
CA TYR A 13 -4.63 7.09 -11.64
C TYR A 13 -4.94 7.76 -10.29
N LEU A 14 -6.04 8.53 -10.20
CA LEU A 14 -6.48 9.13 -8.94
C LEU A 14 -6.85 8.08 -7.87
N ASP A 15 -7.32 6.91 -8.30
CA ASP A 15 -7.68 5.80 -7.40
C ASP A 15 -6.49 4.91 -7.01
N GLU A 16 -5.28 5.19 -7.50
CA GLU A 16 -4.08 4.34 -7.37
C GLU A 16 -4.32 2.87 -7.80
N SER A 17 -5.22 2.69 -8.77
CA SER A 17 -5.76 1.36 -9.15
C SER A 17 -5.16 0.80 -10.44
N LEU A 18 -4.21 1.52 -11.05
CA LEU A 18 -3.51 1.08 -12.24
C LEU A 18 -2.16 0.44 -11.89
N PRO A 19 -1.64 -0.45 -12.76
CA PRO A 19 -0.29 -1.01 -12.61
C PRO A 19 0.80 0.08 -12.49
N PRO A 20 1.92 -0.21 -11.79
CA PRO A 20 2.98 0.77 -11.56
C PRO A 20 3.51 1.45 -12.83
N GLU A 21 3.70 0.69 -13.92
CA GLU A 21 4.17 1.23 -15.19
C GLU A 21 3.18 2.24 -15.80
N GLU A 22 1.88 1.98 -15.68
CA GLU A 22 0.83 2.84 -16.23
C GLU A 22 0.70 4.12 -15.39
N MET A 23 0.84 4.00 -14.08
CA MET A 23 0.87 5.13 -13.16
C MET A 23 2.03 6.07 -13.47
N ALA A 24 3.24 5.53 -13.64
CA ALA A 24 4.42 6.31 -14.00
C ALA A 24 4.28 6.96 -15.39
N ARG A 25 3.68 6.25 -16.35
CA ARG A 25 3.40 6.79 -17.69
C ARG A 25 2.47 7.99 -17.64
N ILE A 26 1.39 7.91 -16.85
CA ILE A 26 0.43 9.01 -16.68
C ILE A 26 1.08 10.18 -15.93
N GLU A 27 1.84 9.91 -14.87
CA GLU A 27 2.56 10.95 -14.13
C GLU A 27 3.53 11.73 -15.03
N LEU A 28 4.28 11.02 -15.89
CA LEU A 28 5.19 11.65 -16.84
C LEU A 28 4.43 12.52 -17.85
N ALA A 29 3.31 12.04 -18.38
CA ALA A 29 2.49 12.81 -19.31
C ALA A 29 1.95 14.09 -18.67
N LEU A 30 1.41 13.99 -17.44
CA LEU A 30 0.88 15.13 -16.68
C LEU A 30 1.92 16.23 -16.47
N ARG A 31 3.22 15.90 -16.32
CA ARG A 31 4.28 16.91 -16.14
C ARG A 31 4.49 17.81 -17.36
N SER A 32 4.05 17.37 -18.54
CA SER A 32 4.36 18.01 -19.82
C SER A 32 3.13 18.48 -20.61
N ASP A 33 1.92 18.18 -20.11
CA ASP A 33 0.66 18.45 -20.80
C ASP A 33 -0.32 19.20 -19.87
N PRO A 34 -0.37 20.54 -19.95
CA PRO A 34 -1.28 21.36 -19.14
C PRO A 34 -2.75 21.03 -19.35
N ASP A 35 -3.17 20.68 -20.57
CA ASP A 35 -4.56 20.34 -20.86
C ASP A 35 -4.96 19.05 -20.14
N LEU A 36 -4.02 18.09 -20.06
CA LEU A 36 -4.22 16.86 -19.30
C LEU A 36 -4.31 17.12 -17.78
N ILE A 37 -3.54 18.07 -17.25
CA ILE A 37 -3.64 18.51 -15.85
C ILE A 37 -5.03 19.10 -15.59
N ASP A 38 -5.50 20.00 -16.44
CA ASP A 38 -6.82 20.63 -16.30
C ASP A 38 -7.95 19.60 -16.37
N HIS A 39 -7.81 18.60 -17.25
CA HIS A 39 -8.75 17.49 -17.32
C HIS A 39 -8.75 16.66 -16.02
N LEU A 40 -7.57 16.29 -15.50
CA LEU A 40 -7.43 15.57 -14.24
C LEU A 40 -8.04 16.37 -13.07
N ALA A 41 -7.77 17.68 -13.00
CA ALA A 41 -8.31 18.58 -11.98
C ALA A 41 -9.84 18.64 -12.06
N GLY A 42 -10.41 18.71 -13.27
CA GLY A 42 -11.85 18.68 -13.48
C GLY A 42 -12.49 17.37 -13.03
N ILE A 43 -11.84 16.22 -13.27
CA ILE A 43 -12.31 14.92 -12.75
C ILE A 43 -12.26 14.94 -11.23
N ASN A 44 -11.16 15.40 -10.63
CA ASN A 44 -11.00 15.43 -9.18
C ASN A 44 -12.05 16.31 -8.50
N ALA A 45 -12.32 17.51 -9.02
CA ALA A 45 -13.32 18.43 -8.48
C ALA A 45 -14.75 17.86 -8.54
N ARG A 46 -15.13 17.18 -9.64
CA ARG A 46 -16.45 16.53 -9.75
C ARG A 46 -16.63 15.40 -8.75
N ARG A 47 -15.55 14.69 -8.43
CA ARG A 47 -15.59 13.68 -7.39
C ARG A 47 -15.97 14.35 -6.07
N ASP A 48 -15.32 15.42 -5.66
CA ASP A 48 -15.58 16.03 -4.35
C ASP A 48 -16.98 16.68 -4.24
N ALA A 49 -17.66 16.92 -5.37
CA ALA A 49 -19.03 17.44 -5.43
C ALA A 49 -20.14 16.40 -5.18
N GLY A 50 -19.82 15.15 -4.80
CA GLY A 50 -20.80 14.14 -4.39
C GLY A 50 -21.48 13.36 -5.52
N VAL A 51 -21.06 13.54 -6.77
CA VAL A 51 -21.55 12.77 -7.93
C VAL A 51 -20.78 11.46 -8.04
N HIS A 52 -20.97 10.56 -7.06
CA HIS A 52 -20.21 9.32 -6.99
C HIS A 52 -20.97 8.15 -7.59
N SER A 53 -20.32 7.40 -8.49
CA SER A 53 -20.75 6.03 -8.79
C SER A 53 -20.46 5.12 -7.59
N LEU A 54 -21.21 4.02 -7.44
CA LEU A 54 -20.93 3.02 -6.40
C LEU A 54 -19.48 2.51 -6.46
N GLY A 55 -18.94 2.35 -7.67
CA GLY A 55 -17.54 1.96 -7.88
C GLY A 55 -16.55 2.98 -7.32
N ALA A 56 -16.83 4.28 -7.46
CA ALA A 56 -15.98 5.34 -6.91
C ALA A 56 -15.97 5.35 -5.37
N ILE A 57 -17.14 5.13 -4.74
CA ILE A 57 -17.23 4.98 -3.27
C ILE A 57 -16.45 3.75 -2.82
N TRP A 58 -16.65 2.61 -3.47
CA TRP A 58 -16.02 1.34 -3.11
C TRP A 58 -14.49 1.43 -3.11
N ARG A 59 -13.90 2.01 -4.16
CA ARG A 59 -12.44 2.18 -4.27
C ARG A 59 -11.89 3.15 -3.25
N ARG A 60 -12.53 4.33 -3.09
CA ARG A 60 -12.07 5.35 -2.14
C ARG A 60 -12.09 4.85 -0.70
N HIS A 61 -13.17 4.18 -0.31
CA HIS A 61 -13.31 3.63 1.03
C HIS A 61 -12.64 2.26 1.20
N ARG A 62 -12.02 1.73 0.13
CA ARG A 62 -11.27 0.47 0.14
C ARG A 62 -12.10 -0.67 0.75
N LEU A 63 -13.40 -0.74 0.44
CA LEU A 63 -14.36 -1.59 1.15
C LEU A 63 -14.05 -3.10 1.08
N SER A 64 -13.33 -3.54 0.05
CA SER A 64 -12.86 -4.91 -0.11
C SER A 64 -11.43 -5.14 0.41
N CYS A 65 -10.70 -4.10 0.83
CA CYS A 65 -9.34 -4.29 1.29
C CYS A 65 -9.33 -4.94 2.68
N PRO A 66 -8.53 -5.99 2.91
CA PRO A 66 -8.29 -6.49 4.26
C PRO A 66 -7.58 -5.42 5.11
N SER A 67 -7.81 -5.45 6.42
CA SER A 67 -7.06 -4.61 7.36
C SER A 67 -5.59 -5.01 7.38
N ARG A 68 -4.72 -4.09 7.83
CA ARG A 68 -3.30 -4.39 7.98
C ARG A 68 -3.03 -5.54 8.96
N GLU A 69 -3.83 -5.66 10.01
CA GLU A 69 -3.78 -6.78 10.94
C GLU A 69 -4.10 -8.10 10.24
N GLN A 70 -5.17 -8.14 9.45
CA GLN A 70 -5.56 -9.33 8.67
C GLN A 70 -4.48 -9.71 7.65
N LEU A 71 -3.83 -8.73 7.00
CA LEU A 71 -2.67 -8.99 6.15
C LEU A 71 -1.50 -9.62 6.92
N GLY A 72 -1.27 -9.19 8.16
CA GLY A 72 -0.29 -9.80 9.06
C GLY A 72 -0.65 -11.23 9.44
N SER A 73 -1.89 -11.48 9.84
CA SER A 73 -2.38 -12.83 10.14
C SER A 73 -2.32 -13.76 8.92
N HIS A 74 -2.62 -13.25 7.73
CA HIS A 74 -2.43 -13.98 6.47
C HIS A 74 -0.97 -14.37 6.26
N LEU A 75 -0.04 -13.41 6.41
CA LEU A 75 1.41 -13.66 6.28
C LEU A 75 1.92 -14.72 7.28
N LEU A 76 1.34 -14.78 8.48
CA LEU A 76 1.68 -15.74 9.52
C LEU A 76 0.96 -17.10 9.36
N GLY A 77 0.08 -17.26 8.38
CA GLY A 77 -0.73 -18.48 8.21
C GLY A 77 -1.75 -18.70 9.34
N ALA A 78 -2.20 -17.63 9.99
CA ALA A 78 -3.05 -17.67 11.19
C ALA A 78 -4.55 -17.41 10.90
N LEU A 79 -4.94 -17.29 9.62
CA LEU A 79 -6.34 -17.09 9.22
C LEU A 79 -6.98 -18.40 8.75
N PRO A 80 -8.32 -18.52 8.84
CA PRO A 80 -9.06 -19.58 8.17
C PRO A 80 -8.75 -19.61 6.66
N THR A 81 -8.71 -20.80 6.07
CA THR A 81 -8.32 -21.02 4.66
C THR A 81 -9.10 -20.11 3.71
N ASP A 82 -10.43 -20.11 3.77
CA ASP A 82 -11.28 -19.31 2.88
C ASP A 82 -10.95 -17.81 2.93
N PHE A 83 -10.58 -17.29 4.11
CA PHE A 83 -10.24 -15.89 4.25
C PHE A 83 -8.81 -15.59 3.78
N SER A 84 -7.90 -16.54 3.97
CA SER A 84 -6.57 -16.48 3.39
C SER A 84 -6.63 -16.48 1.85
N ASP A 85 -7.50 -17.31 1.26
CA ASP A 85 -7.74 -17.38 -0.18
C ASP A 85 -8.32 -16.08 -0.73
N TYR A 86 -9.25 -15.47 0.00
CA TYR A 86 -9.75 -14.13 -0.34
C TYR A 86 -8.63 -13.09 -0.38
N ILE A 87 -7.74 -13.09 0.61
CA ILE A 87 -6.61 -12.16 0.66
C ILE A 87 -5.64 -12.41 -0.50
N ALA A 88 -5.35 -13.67 -0.81
CA ALA A 88 -4.53 -14.04 -1.97
C ALA A 88 -5.16 -13.55 -3.28
N PHE A 89 -6.47 -13.79 -3.49
CA PHE A 89 -7.21 -13.26 -4.63
C PHE A 89 -7.12 -11.73 -4.72
N HIS A 90 -7.28 -11.03 -3.58
CA HIS A 90 -7.22 -9.57 -3.53
C HIS A 90 -5.82 -9.01 -3.86
N LEU A 91 -4.77 -9.73 -3.47
CA LEU A 91 -3.38 -9.36 -3.73
C LEU A 91 -2.95 -9.68 -5.16
N ASP A 92 -3.30 -10.86 -5.67
CA ASP A 92 -2.70 -11.42 -6.88
C ASP A 92 -3.60 -11.25 -8.11
N THR A 93 -4.92 -11.36 -7.95
CA THR A 93 -5.88 -11.24 -9.06
C THR A 93 -6.42 -9.83 -9.19
N VAL A 94 -6.88 -9.23 -8.09
CA VAL A 94 -7.31 -7.82 -8.07
C VAL A 94 -6.10 -6.89 -8.18
N GLY A 95 -4.93 -7.31 -7.68
CA GLY A 95 -3.70 -6.53 -7.81
C GLY A 95 -3.72 -5.24 -7.00
N CYS A 96 -4.40 -5.23 -5.84
CA CYS A 96 -4.58 -4.02 -5.04
C CYS A 96 -3.25 -3.48 -4.51
N ARG A 97 -2.75 -2.39 -5.12
CA ARG A 97 -1.44 -1.80 -4.80
C ARG A 97 -1.28 -1.41 -3.33
N TYR A 98 -2.33 -0.92 -2.70
CA TYR A 98 -2.31 -0.56 -1.28
C TYR A 98 -2.11 -1.77 -0.37
N CYS A 99 -2.80 -2.87 -0.62
CA CYS A 99 -2.64 -4.09 0.14
C CYS A 99 -1.27 -4.73 -0.10
N GLN A 100 -0.80 -4.73 -1.35
CA GLN A 100 0.54 -5.19 -1.70
C GLN A 100 1.63 -4.38 -1.00
N ALA A 101 1.49 -3.04 -0.94
CA ALA A 101 2.43 -2.18 -0.24
C ALA A 101 2.45 -2.45 1.28
N ASN A 102 1.28 -2.62 1.90
CA ASN A 102 1.18 -3.00 3.31
C ASN A 102 1.81 -4.37 3.57
N LEU A 103 1.54 -5.36 2.72
CA LEU A 103 2.14 -6.69 2.84
C LEU A 103 3.67 -6.65 2.68
N ALA A 104 4.17 -5.88 1.73
CA ALA A 104 5.61 -5.72 1.52
C ALA A 104 6.30 -5.10 2.75
N ASP A 105 5.67 -4.10 3.36
CA ASP A 105 6.14 -3.47 4.59
C ASP A 105 6.11 -4.46 5.78
N LEU A 106 5.03 -5.22 5.95
CA LEU A 106 4.94 -6.28 6.97
C LEU A 106 6.02 -7.36 6.79
N LYS A 107 6.29 -7.78 5.54
CA LYS A 107 7.37 -8.73 5.23
C LYS A 107 8.75 -8.20 5.61
N LYS A 108 9.03 -6.91 5.37
CA LYS A 108 10.28 -6.27 5.80
C LYS A 108 10.42 -6.25 7.32
N GLN A 109 9.35 -5.87 8.03
CA GLN A 109 9.35 -5.86 9.50
C GLN A 109 9.63 -7.25 10.10
N GLN A 110 9.08 -8.32 9.49
CA GLN A 110 9.35 -9.70 9.90
C GLN A 110 10.82 -10.10 9.67
N ALA A 111 11.41 -9.66 8.55
CA ALA A 111 12.81 -9.94 8.22
C ALA A 111 13.82 -9.16 9.10
N GLU A 112 13.46 -7.97 9.57
CA GLU A 112 14.31 -7.11 10.41
C GLU A 112 14.26 -7.46 11.92
N ALA A 113 13.22 -8.16 12.36
CA ALA A 113 13.00 -8.51 13.76
C ALA A 113 14.18 -9.24 14.47
N PRO A 114 14.91 -10.20 13.86
CA PRO A 114 16.00 -10.88 14.56
C PRO A 114 17.26 -9.99 14.74
N ASP A 115 17.69 -9.29 13.68
CA ASP A 115 18.99 -8.59 13.64
C ASP A 115 18.99 -7.29 14.47
N VAL A 116 17.87 -6.55 14.43
CA VAL A 116 17.71 -5.31 15.19
C VAL A 116 17.51 -5.59 16.68
N ALA A 117 16.84 -6.69 17.05
CA ALA A 117 16.65 -7.09 18.44
C ALA A 117 17.96 -7.59 19.09
N GLU A 118 18.81 -8.28 18.33
CA GLU A 118 20.13 -8.70 18.79
C GLU A 118 21.08 -7.51 18.92
N THR A 119 21.10 -6.61 17.93
CA THR A 119 21.91 -5.39 17.97
C THR A 119 21.49 -4.44 19.11
N ARG A 120 20.18 -4.27 19.36
CA ARG A 120 19.68 -3.51 20.53
C ARG A 120 20.06 -4.16 21.85
N ARG A 121 19.87 -5.49 21.99
CA ARG A 121 20.27 -6.22 23.21
C ARG A 121 21.76 -6.07 23.50
N ARG A 122 22.61 -6.23 22.48
CA ARG A 122 24.06 -6.04 22.59
C ARG A 122 24.42 -4.62 23.02
N LYS A 123 23.79 -3.60 22.42
CA LYS A 123 24.02 -2.19 22.76
C LYS A 123 23.61 -1.87 24.21
N TYR A 124 22.44 -2.35 24.64
CA TYR A 124 21.99 -2.16 26.03
C TYR A 124 22.89 -2.89 27.03
N PHE A 125 23.26 -4.14 26.75
CA PHE A 125 24.18 -4.91 27.59
C PHE A 125 25.56 -4.22 27.71
N GLN A 126 26.12 -3.74 26.60
CA GLN A 126 27.38 -3.00 26.61
C GLN A 126 27.29 -1.68 27.39
N SER A 127 26.13 -1.00 27.35
CA SER A 127 25.91 0.21 28.13
C SER A 127 25.66 -0.04 29.62
N SER A 128 25.19 -1.22 30.00
CA SER A 128 24.86 -1.57 31.40
C SER A 128 25.92 -2.42 32.12
N ALA A 129 26.87 -3.00 31.38
CA ALA A 129 27.93 -3.87 31.92
C ALA A 129 28.81 -3.24 33.02
N GLY A 130 28.90 -1.90 33.07
CA GLY A 130 29.64 -1.16 34.10
C GLY A 130 28.81 -0.70 35.32
N TYR A 131 27.48 -0.82 35.27
CA TYR A 131 26.57 -0.26 36.29
C TYR A 131 25.99 -1.30 37.25
N LEU A 132 26.11 -2.59 36.95
CA LEU A 132 25.71 -3.66 37.85
C LEU A 132 26.83 -3.93 38.86
N ARG A 133 26.79 -3.24 40.01
CA ARG A 133 27.60 -3.62 41.16
C ARG A 133 27.11 -4.97 41.69
N ARG A 134 28.03 -5.89 41.95
CA ARG A 134 27.76 -7.08 42.76
C ARG A 134 27.62 -6.60 44.20
N ASP A 135 26.42 -6.61 44.74
CA ASP A 135 26.23 -6.49 46.17
C ASP A 135 26.84 -7.73 46.83
N ALA A 136 27.76 -7.50 47.77
CA ALA A 136 28.36 -8.50 48.65
C ALA A 136 27.60 -8.55 49.97
#